data_AF-A0A7S4FXK3-F1
#
_entry.id   AF-A0A7S4FXK3-F1
#
_cell.length_a   1.000
_cell.length_b   1.000
_cell.length_c   1.000
_cell.angle_alpha   90.00
_cell.angle_beta   90.00
_cell.angle_gamma   90.00
#
_symmetry.space_group_name_H-M   'P 1'
#
loop_
_entity.id
_entity.type
_entity.pdbx_description
1 polymer ?
#
loop_
_entity_poly.entity_id
_entity_poly.type
_entity_poly.pdbx_seq_one_letter_code
_entity_poly.pdbx_strand_id
1 'polypeptide(L)'
;RRYRRSLVFTSDVRWCYHNLDSARTVMQVDPKTEHPIPKLIAGGPGSVHRPAQSLTITRNLSKQLGIQTFIPRSHLFGLLPLALLEDYHFWQNEDGTIVGTQPPRVRSSAKMDSVVYIFLQPSEAL
;
A
#
# COMPACT_ATOMS: atom_id res chain seq x y z
N ARG A 1 -2.68 -7.85 -20.09
CA ARG A 1 -3.67 -7.36 -19.08
C ARG A 1 -3.24 -7.88 -17.71
N ARG A 2 -2.96 -7.00 -16.73
CA ARG A 2 -2.54 -7.41 -15.37
C ARG A 2 -3.76 -7.45 -14.45
N TYR A 3 -4.01 -8.58 -13.80
CA TYR A 3 -5.05 -8.67 -12.77
C TYR A 3 -4.44 -8.27 -11.43
N ARG A 4 -4.96 -7.21 -10.82
CA ARG A 4 -4.57 -6.80 -9.46
C ARG A 4 -5.50 -7.48 -8.47
N ARG A 5 -4.92 -8.04 -7.42
CA ARG A 5 -5.66 -8.55 -6.26
C ARG A 5 -5.55 -7.50 -5.16
N SER A 6 -6.67 -7.15 -4.55
CA SER A 6 -6.72 -6.32 -3.36
C SER A 6 -7.22 -7.16 -2.21
N LEU A 7 -6.65 -6.95 -1.02
CA LEU A 7 -7.17 -7.55 0.21
C LEU A 7 -8.54 -6.92 0.49
N VAL A 8 -9.56 -7.75 0.44
CA VAL A 8 -10.96 -7.35 0.58
C VAL A 8 -11.45 -7.52 2.01
N PHE A 9 -10.95 -8.54 2.69
CA PHE A 9 -11.25 -8.84 4.08
C PHE A 9 -10.00 -9.35 4.79
N THR A 10 -9.77 -8.90 6.02
CA THR A 10 -8.78 -9.47 6.94
C THR A 10 -9.29 -9.35 8.37
N SER A 11 -9.05 -10.40 9.16
CA SER A 11 -9.29 -10.42 10.61
C SER A 11 -8.29 -9.56 11.39
N ASP A 12 -7.25 -9.07 10.72
CA ASP A 12 -6.21 -8.23 11.28
C ASP A 12 -6.02 -6.99 10.39
N VAL A 13 -6.54 -5.87 10.87
CA VAL A 13 -6.47 -4.56 10.20
C VAL A 13 -5.05 -4.05 9.98
N ARG A 14 -4.02 -4.57 10.67
CA ARG A 14 -2.63 -4.10 10.50
C ARG A 14 -2.12 -4.29 9.07
N TRP A 15 -2.71 -5.25 8.35
CA TRP A 15 -2.40 -5.52 6.94
C TRP A 15 -3.04 -4.53 5.96
N CYS A 16 -4.04 -3.77 6.40
CA CYS A 16 -4.80 -2.83 5.56
C CYS A 16 -4.65 -1.37 5.97
N TYR A 17 -4.41 -1.12 7.26
CA TYR A 17 -4.41 0.21 7.84
C TYR A 17 -3.05 0.52 8.45
N HIS A 18 -2.51 1.64 8.00
CA HIS A 18 -1.16 2.08 8.32
C HIS A 18 -1.01 2.60 9.76
N ASN A 19 -2.10 2.95 10.42
CA ASN A 19 -2.10 3.50 11.76
C ASN A 19 -3.20 2.82 12.58
N LEU A 20 -2.80 1.91 13.45
CA LEU A 20 -3.68 1.35 14.46
C LEU A 20 -3.11 1.71 15.81
N ASP A 21 -3.91 2.47 16.55
CA ASP A 21 -3.69 2.67 17.97
C ASP A 21 -3.77 1.29 18.64
N SER A 22 -2.63 0.75 19.02
CA SER A 22 -2.45 -0.63 19.53
C SER A 22 -3.13 -0.86 20.89
N ALA A 23 -3.82 0.13 21.42
CA ALA A 23 -4.28 0.15 22.80
C ALA A 23 -5.77 -0.19 23.03
N ARG A 24 -6.61 -0.43 22.01
CA ARG A 24 -8.08 -0.39 22.24
C ARG A 24 -8.86 -1.53 21.59
N THR A 25 -9.03 -2.60 22.37
CA THR A 25 -10.07 -3.64 22.31
C THR A 25 -10.39 -4.19 20.91
N VAL A 26 -9.95 -5.43 20.67
CA VAL A 26 -10.19 -6.20 19.44
C VAL A 26 -11.69 -6.43 19.18
N MET A 27 -12.50 -6.44 20.24
CA MET A 27 -13.94 -6.67 20.21
C MET A 27 -14.70 -5.44 20.71
N GLN A 28 -15.76 -5.06 20.02
CA GLN A 28 -16.72 -4.06 20.44
C GLN A 28 -18.08 -4.74 20.58
N VAL A 29 -18.95 -4.26 21.47
CA VAL A 29 -20.34 -4.73 21.54
C VAL A 29 -21.18 -3.90 20.57
N ASP A 30 -21.95 -4.55 19.70
CA ASP A 30 -22.92 -3.88 18.85
C ASP A 30 -24.02 -3.27 19.74
N PRO A 31 -24.22 -1.94 19.72
CA PRO A 31 -25.22 -1.28 20.57
C PRO A 31 -26.66 -1.66 20.25
N LYS A 32 -26.94 -2.31 19.11
CA LYS A 32 -28.29 -2.75 18.74
C LYS A 32 -28.58 -4.20 19.09
N THR A 33 -27.56 -5.06 19.04
CA THR A 33 -27.73 -6.52 19.20
C THR A 33 -27.05 -7.08 20.45
N GLU A 34 -26.26 -6.26 21.15
CA GLU A 34 -25.41 -6.63 22.29
C GLU A 34 -24.42 -7.77 22.00
N HIS A 35 -24.21 -8.10 20.72
CA HIS A 35 -23.29 -9.14 20.31
C HIS A 35 -21.87 -8.59 20.11
N PRO A 36 -20.84 -9.39 20.41
CA PRO A 36 -19.46 -9.01 20.19
C PRO A 36 -19.15 -8.99 18.70
N ILE A 37 -18.74 -7.83 18.18
CA ILE A 37 -18.26 -7.61 16.82
C ILE A 37 -16.76 -7.29 16.84
N PRO A 38 -15.95 -7.86 15.93
CA PRO A 38 -14.54 -7.57 15.90
C PRO A 38 -14.32 -6.15 15.33
N LYS A 39 -13.66 -5.28 16.10
CA LYS A 39 -13.40 -3.87 15.76
C LYS A 39 -12.18 -3.70 14.85
N LEU A 40 -11.29 -4.69 14.88
CA LEU A 40 -10.02 -4.71 14.18
C LEU A 40 -10.08 -5.61 12.93
N ILE A 41 -11.20 -5.57 12.21
CA ILE A 41 -11.33 -6.17 10.87
C ILE A 41 -11.32 -5.09 9.80
N ALA A 42 -10.69 -5.38 8.67
CA ALA A 42 -10.81 -4.54 7.48
C ALA A 42 -11.73 -5.25 6.49
N GLY A 43 -12.73 -4.54 5.98
CA GLY A 43 -13.70 -5.08 5.03
C GLY A 43 -14.85 -5.85 5.67
N GLY A 44 -15.76 -6.37 4.84
CA GLY A 44 -16.91 -7.16 5.25
C GLY A 44 -16.78 -8.61 4.79
N PRO A 45 -16.88 -9.62 5.68
CA PRO A 45 -16.81 -11.02 5.26
C PRO A 45 -18.04 -11.45 4.42
N GLY A 46 -19.17 -10.74 4.56
CA GLY A 46 -20.40 -10.99 3.80
C GLY A 46 -20.55 -10.16 2.52
N SER A 47 -19.62 -9.26 2.20
CA SER A 47 -19.72 -8.44 0.99
C SER A 47 -19.17 -9.19 -0.23
N VAL A 48 -19.91 -9.15 -1.34
CA VAL A 48 -19.48 -9.73 -2.62
C VAL A 48 -18.69 -8.68 -3.41
N HIS A 49 -17.41 -8.93 -3.65
CA HIS A 49 -16.55 -8.01 -4.41
C HIS A 49 -16.41 -8.51 -5.85
N ARG A 50 -16.95 -7.73 -6.80
CA ARG A 50 -16.86 -8.04 -8.23
C ARG A 50 -15.61 -7.41 -8.84
N PRO A 51 -15.01 -8.03 -9.88
CA PRO A 51 -13.95 -7.39 -10.64
C PRO A 51 -14.40 -6.01 -11.14
N ALA A 52 -13.64 -4.97 -10.79
CA ALA A 52 -13.89 -3.61 -11.24
C ALA A 52 -12.81 -3.18 -12.23
N GLN A 53 -13.14 -2.17 -13.04
CA GLN A 53 -12.13 -1.49 -13.84
C GLN A 53 -11.12 -0.82 -12.90
N SER A 54 -9.85 -0.90 -13.27
CA SER A 54 -8.77 -0.25 -12.52
C SER A 54 -7.91 0.55 -13.49
N LEU A 55 -7.38 1.67 -13.00
CA LEU A 55 -6.45 2.50 -13.76
C LEU A 55 -5.01 2.06 -13.43
N THR A 56 -4.22 1.87 -14.48
CA THR A 56 -2.78 1.67 -14.36
C THR A 56 -2.10 2.86 -15.01
N ILE A 57 -1.29 3.57 -14.22
CA ILE A 57 -0.47 4.68 -14.71
C ILE A 57 0.93 4.11 -14.97
N THR A 58 1.42 4.26 -16.19
CA THR A 58 2.79 3.93 -16.55
C THR A 58 3.52 5.16 -17.07
N ARG A 59 4.84 5.16 -16.97
CA ARG A 59 5.71 6.18 -17.55
C ARG A 59 6.89 5.53 -18.24
N ASN A 60 7.42 6.20 -19.26
CA ASN A 60 8.64 5.83 -19.95
C ASN A 60 9.57 7.05 -19.92
N LEU A 61 10.63 6.99 -19.10
CA LEU A 61 11.53 8.11 -18.86
C LEU A 61 12.73 8.11 -19.80
N SER A 62 13.30 6.93 -20.06
CA SER A 62 14.44 6.74 -20.95
C SER A 62 14.51 5.30 -21.43
N LYS A 63 15.23 5.08 -22.54
CA LYS A 63 15.46 3.73 -23.09
C LYS A 63 16.17 2.81 -22.08
N GLN A 64 16.97 3.38 -21.18
CA GLN A 64 17.72 2.65 -20.16
C GLN A 64 16.86 2.25 -18.95
N LEU A 65 15.93 3.11 -18.50
CA LEU A 65 15.06 2.80 -17.35
C LEU A 65 13.83 1.97 -17.74
N GLY A 66 13.46 1.95 -19.02
CA GLY A 66 12.30 1.19 -19.50
C GLY A 66 10.96 1.74 -19.00
N ILE A 67 9.95 0.86 -18.95
CA ILE A 67 8.61 1.22 -18.51
C ILE A 67 8.47 1.05 -17.00
N GLN A 68 8.01 2.10 -16.34
CA GLN A 68 7.70 2.07 -14.92
C GLN A 68 6.20 2.13 -14.67
N THR A 69 5.73 1.36 -13.69
CA THR A 69 4.31 1.33 -13.29
C THR A 69 4.13 1.98 -11.93
N PHE A 70 3.20 2.92 -11.81
CA PHE A 70 2.88 3.55 -10.52
C PHE A 70 2.28 2.56 -9.53
N ILE A 71 2.76 2.61 -8.28
CA ILE A 71 2.26 1.82 -7.16
C ILE A 71 1.52 2.75 -6.19
N PRO A 72 0.20 2.57 -5.99
CA PRO A 72 -0.52 3.30 -4.96
C PRO A 72 0.08 3.05 -3.57
N ARG A 73 0.20 4.10 -2.75
CA ARG A 73 0.73 4.05 -1.38
C ARG A 73 0.10 2.93 -0.53
N SER A 74 -1.21 2.73 -0.68
CA SER A 74 -1.97 1.73 0.07
C SER A 74 -1.53 0.29 -0.21
N HIS A 75 -0.93 0.02 -1.37
CA HIS A 75 -0.40 -1.31 -1.70
C HIS A 75 0.95 -1.59 -1.03
N LEU A 76 1.56 -0.57 -0.42
CA LEU A 76 2.84 -0.66 0.28
C LEU A 76 2.68 -0.53 1.80
N PHE A 77 1.44 -0.46 2.30
CA PHE A 77 1.16 -0.50 3.73
C PHE A 77 1.59 -1.85 4.31
N GLY A 78 2.24 -1.80 5.48
CA GLY A 78 2.85 -2.97 6.11
C GLY A 78 4.15 -3.45 5.46
N LEU A 79 4.51 -2.95 4.26
CA LEU A 79 5.77 -3.27 3.58
C LEU A 79 6.83 -2.19 3.79
N LEU A 80 6.44 -0.90 3.76
CA LEU A 80 7.37 0.22 3.89
C LEU A 80 7.06 1.10 5.11
N PRO A 81 8.10 1.72 5.72
CA PRO A 81 7.93 2.72 6.76
C PRO A 81 7.05 3.90 6.33
N LEU A 82 6.28 4.45 7.28
CA LEU A 82 5.35 5.56 7.07
C LEU A 82 5.99 6.77 6.40
N ALA A 83 7.12 7.22 6.94
CA ALA A 83 7.80 8.42 6.49
C ALA A 83 8.13 8.35 4.98
N LEU A 84 8.55 7.18 4.49
CA LEU A 84 8.82 7.00 3.06
C LEU A 84 7.55 7.06 2.22
N LEU A 85 6.45 6.52 2.74
CA LEU A 85 5.14 6.55 2.09
C LEU A 85 4.50 7.95 2.06
N GLU A 86 4.93 8.86 2.93
CA GLU A 86 4.50 10.27 2.96
C GLU A 86 5.30 11.13 2.00
N ASP A 87 6.61 10.89 1.94
CA ASP A 87 7.53 11.78 1.23
C ASP A 87 7.80 11.38 -0.23
N TYR A 88 7.45 10.15 -0.63
CA TYR A 88 7.80 9.61 -1.95
C TYR A 88 6.62 9.01 -2.72
N HIS A 89 6.69 9.13 -4.04
CA HIS A 89 5.87 8.38 -4.98
C HIS A 89 6.64 7.16 -5.50
N PHE A 90 6.00 5.99 -5.47
CA PHE A 90 6.65 4.72 -5.81
C PHE A 90 6.28 4.23 -7.21
N TRP A 91 7.29 3.70 -7.88
CA TRP A 91 7.24 3.18 -9.23
C TRP A 91 7.90 1.81 -9.28
N GLN A 92 7.27 0.85 -9.94
CA GLN A 92 7.82 -0.48 -10.19
C GLN A 92 8.49 -0.51 -11.56
N ASN A 93 9.73 -0.99 -11.61
CA ASN A 93 10.46 -1.30 -12.84
C ASN A 93 10.01 -2.66 -13.42
N GLU A 94 10.44 -2.96 -14.65
CA GLU A 94 10.13 -4.23 -15.31
C GLU A 94 10.75 -5.45 -14.62
N ASP A 95 11.91 -5.27 -13.99
CA ASP A 95 12.61 -6.28 -13.18
C ASP A 95 11.97 -6.51 -11.80
N GLY A 96 10.91 -5.77 -11.48
CA GLY A 96 10.19 -5.87 -10.21
C GLY A 96 10.72 -4.99 -9.09
N THR A 97 11.86 -4.31 -9.28
CA THR A 97 12.41 -3.37 -8.29
C THR A 97 11.52 -2.15 -8.13
N ILE A 98 11.55 -1.54 -6.93
CA ILE A 98 10.71 -0.39 -6.60
C ILE A 98 11.60 0.84 -6.41
N VAL A 99 11.22 1.95 -7.02
CA VAL A 99 11.91 3.25 -6.92
C VAL A 99 10.95 4.29 -6.37
N GLY A 100 11.37 5.01 -5.34
CA GLY A 100 10.65 6.16 -4.77
C GLY A 100 11.27 7.47 -5.23
N THR A 101 10.44 8.38 -5.73
CA THR A 101 10.84 9.75 -6.13
C THR A 101 10.02 10.78 -5.37
N GLN A 102 10.65 11.86 -4.90
CA GLN A 102 9.93 12.92 -4.20
C GLN A 102 8.95 13.65 -5.14
N PRO A 103 7.72 13.96 -4.68
CA PRO A 103 6.78 14.73 -5.46
C PRO A 103 7.25 16.20 -5.57
N PRO A 104 6.83 16.93 -6.61
CA PRO A 104 7.29 18.30 -6.86
C PRO A 104 7.06 19.28 -5.70
N ARG A 105 6.10 19.00 -4.80
CA ARG A 105 5.72 19.87 -3.68
C ARG A 105 6.69 19.82 -2.50
N VAL A 106 7.49 18.77 -2.36
CA VAL A 106 8.49 18.62 -1.27
C VAL A 106 9.86 19.16 -1.69
N ARG A 107 9.96 19.71 -2.91
CA ARG A 107 11.20 20.30 -3.43
C ARG A 107 11.54 21.58 -2.68
N SER A 108 12.37 21.48 -1.64
CA SER A 108 13.10 22.64 -1.15
C SER A 108 14.12 23.05 -2.21
N SER A 109 14.09 24.32 -2.63
CA SER A 109 14.90 24.91 -3.71
C SER A 109 16.43 24.76 -3.59
N ALA A 110 16.93 24.10 -2.54
CA ALA A 110 18.36 23.99 -2.22
C ALA A 110 18.89 22.53 -2.10
N LYS A 111 18.05 21.49 -2.16
CA LYS A 111 18.49 20.08 -2.04
C LYS A 111 18.28 19.31 -3.34
N MET A 112 19.26 18.48 -3.71
CA MET A 112 19.13 17.54 -4.82
C MET A 112 17.94 16.61 -4.60
N ASP A 113 17.20 16.30 -5.67
CA ASP A 113 16.10 15.34 -5.66
C ASP A 113 16.61 13.99 -5.09
N SER A 114 16.11 13.59 -3.93
CA SER A 114 16.46 12.28 -3.37
C SER A 114 15.63 11.18 -4.03
N VAL A 115 16.30 10.06 -4.31
CA VAL A 115 15.70 8.85 -4.88
C VAL A 115 15.99 7.70 -3.94
N VAL A 116 14.96 6.90 -3.64
CA VAL A 116 15.11 5.69 -2.82
C VAL A 116 14.89 4.45 -3.68
N TYR A 117 15.74 3.45 -3.50
CA TYR A 117 15.64 2.15 -4.16
C TYR A 117 15.24 1.11 -3.13
N ILE A 118 14.23 0.31 -3.45
CA ILE A 118 13.63 -0.67 -2.56
C ILE A 118 13.72 -2.05 -3.22
N PHE A 119 14.30 -2.97 -2.47
CA PHE A 119 14.45 -4.37 -2.84
C PHE A 119 13.65 -5.21 -1.84
N LEU A 120 12.61 -5.88 -2.33
CA LEU A 120 11.83 -6.80 -1.51
C LEU A 120 12.46 -8.19 -1.61
N GLN A 121 12.84 -8.76 -0.47
CA GLN A 121 13.31 -10.14 -0.41
C GLN A 121 12.11 -11.06 -0.12
N PRO A 122 12.00 -12.20 -0.81
CA PRO A 122 11.01 -13.20 -0.44
C PRO A 122 11.32 -13.70 0.96
N SER A 123 10.28 -13.88 1.78
CA SER A 123 10.43 -14.62 3.04
C SER A 123 10.93 -16.02 2.69
N GLU A 124 12.11 -16.39 3.20
CA GLU A 124 12.46 -17.80 3.28
C GLU A 124 11.34 -18.48 4.07
N ALA A 125 10.78 -19.54 3.51
CA ALA A 125 9.69 -20.28 4.16
C ALA A 125 10.26 -20.93 5.42
N LEU A 126 9.82 -20.47 6.59
CA LEU A 126 10.02 -21.13 7.88
C LEU A 126 9.13 -22.36 7.99
#